data_AF-A0A853GRH9-F1
#
_entry.id   AF-A0A853GRH9-F1
#
_cell.length_a   1.000
_cell.length_b   1.000
_cell.length_c   1.000
_cell.angle_alpha   90.00
_cell.angle_beta   90.00
_cell.angle_gamma   90.00
#
_symmetry.space_group_name_H-M   'P 1'
#
loop_
_entity.id
_entity.type
_entity.pdbx_description
1 polymer ?
#
loop_
_entity_poly.entity_id
_entity_poly.type
_entity_poly.pdbx_seq_one_letter_code
_entity_poly.pdbx_strand_id
1 'polypeptide(L)'
;MTSRRFKFIGALAFSLTMATPAFATAQDAYSLPEPFLSMEKSYLKDSPDLQKIMDVMIETATRQVKDPTQDILHNRLCSALVYKMASEESLDAEERRLAVAGDLLHNIAKEEKEMVLTDPAQMSSAREMVTELKSEGYFKKSPQFWSDEQVLTNPKIGGNRALVHHITGGVMAGDLLKQVGGYSGKEINAIRAAIVEHSTGYWYFRASIDDIAGKPGAWESVYPEPESNIAKFAHDADLISQFVPESVVPDGSKWRMLAQKRWGAKTTQEEGHIVYYVFLRLFEEAKTAPGKEMARERWNTIKPDLIKLMGLNQDQDPIKVLGVPKVFAKQS
;
A
#
# COMPACT_ATOMS: atom_id res chain seq x y z
N MET A 1 11.71 57.35 62.46
CA MET A 1 12.36 57.08 61.16
C MET A 1 12.76 55.61 61.12
N THR A 2 12.37 54.96 60.04
CA THR A 2 12.21 53.52 59.83
C THR A 2 13.49 52.76 59.49
N SER A 3 13.42 51.44 59.68
CA SER A 3 14.09 50.38 58.90
C SER A 3 15.23 49.63 59.60
N ARG A 4 14.92 48.40 60.03
CA ARG A 4 15.68 47.16 59.73
C ARG A 4 14.93 45.96 60.28
N ARG A 5 14.17 45.27 59.42
CA ARG A 5 13.79 43.86 59.60
C ARG A 5 14.03 43.13 58.29
N PHE A 6 14.76 42.04 58.42
CA PHE A 6 15.30 41.19 57.37
C PHE A 6 14.20 40.67 56.44
N LYS A 7 14.40 40.81 55.13
CA LYS A 7 13.65 40.09 54.10
C LYS A 7 14.44 38.83 53.74
N PHE A 8 13.97 37.67 54.20
CA PHE A 8 14.24 36.42 53.51
C PHE A 8 13.18 36.27 52.42
N ILE A 9 13.55 36.56 51.18
CA ILE A 9 12.79 36.13 50.00
C ILE A 9 13.62 35.02 49.39
N GLY A 10 13.18 33.77 49.55
CA GLY A 10 13.73 32.64 48.85
C GLY A 10 13.56 32.86 47.35
N ALA A 11 14.67 32.91 46.63
CA ALA A 11 14.66 32.92 45.18
C ALA A 11 14.12 31.58 44.68
N LEU A 12 12.86 31.57 44.26
CA LEU A 12 12.29 30.51 43.44
C LEU A 12 12.95 30.64 42.05
N ALA A 13 14.04 29.89 41.84
CA ALA A 13 14.68 29.79 40.55
C ALA A 13 13.71 29.09 39.59
N PHE A 14 13.07 29.89 38.73
CA PHE A 14 12.37 29.43 37.55
C PHE A 14 13.36 28.66 36.68
N SER A 15 13.30 27.32 36.74
CA SER A 15 13.77 26.47 35.65
C SER A 15 12.83 26.66 34.47
N LEU A 16 13.03 27.75 33.72
CA LEU A 16 12.55 27.90 32.36
C LEU A 16 13.28 26.86 31.50
N THR A 17 12.78 25.63 31.51
CA THR A 17 13.01 24.72 30.39
C THR A 17 12.42 25.41 29.18
N MET A 18 13.27 25.79 28.24
CA MET A 18 12.82 26.25 26.93
C MET A 18 12.05 25.09 26.29
N ALA A 19 10.73 25.09 26.45
CA ALA A 19 9.84 24.31 25.62
C ALA A 19 9.98 24.89 24.22
N THR A 20 10.78 24.23 23.39
CA THR A 20 10.73 24.42 21.94
C THR A 20 9.27 24.17 21.54
N PRO A 21 8.61 25.10 20.80
CA PRO A 21 7.30 24.80 20.28
C PRO A 21 7.46 23.56 19.40
N ALA A 22 6.86 22.45 19.83
CA ALA A 22 6.66 21.32 18.96
C ALA A 22 5.73 21.82 17.85
N PHE A 23 6.31 22.20 16.71
CA PHE A 23 5.52 22.46 15.53
C PHE A 23 4.77 21.18 15.23
N ALA A 24 3.43 21.26 15.21
CA ALA A 24 2.61 20.14 14.79
C ALA A 24 3.05 19.73 13.39
N THR A 25 3.43 18.46 13.24
CA THR A 25 3.78 17.90 11.93
C THR A 25 2.51 17.70 11.12
N ALA A 26 2.60 17.71 9.78
CA ALA A 26 1.42 17.63 8.91
C ALA A 26 0.58 16.37 9.19
N GLN A 27 1.22 15.29 9.62
CA GLN A 27 0.58 14.01 9.96
C GLN A 27 -0.31 14.08 11.21
N ASP A 28 -0.12 15.06 12.09
CA ASP A 28 -0.90 15.21 13.34
C ASP A 28 -2.38 15.54 13.05
N ALA A 29 -2.69 16.09 11.87
CA ALA A 29 -4.05 16.30 11.40
C ALA A 29 -4.81 14.99 11.07
N TYR A 30 -4.08 13.87 10.97
CA TYR A 30 -4.60 12.57 10.55
C TYR A 30 -4.23 11.51 11.59
N SER A 31 -4.93 11.44 12.72
CA SER A 31 -4.51 10.53 13.79
C SER A 31 -4.65 9.05 13.41
N LEU A 32 -3.55 8.29 13.51
CA LEU A 32 -3.59 6.83 13.46
C LEU A 32 -4.10 6.25 14.79
N PRO A 33 -4.86 5.13 14.77
CA PRO A 33 -5.15 4.40 15.98
C PRO A 33 -3.91 3.65 16.48
N GLU A 34 -3.89 3.34 17.79
CA GLU A 34 -2.95 2.36 18.32
C GLU A 34 -3.25 0.96 17.77
N PRO A 35 -2.23 0.09 17.55
CA PRO A 35 -0.82 0.31 17.85
C PRO A 35 -0.01 1.03 16.74
N PHE A 36 -0.66 1.41 15.63
CA PHE A 36 0.04 1.94 14.45
C PHE A 36 0.70 3.29 14.72
N LEU A 37 0.08 4.14 15.55
CA LEU A 37 0.68 5.41 15.96
C LEU A 37 2.00 5.21 16.72
N SER A 38 2.07 4.23 17.62
CA SER A 38 3.31 3.89 18.33
C SER A 38 4.39 3.37 17.36
N MET A 39 4.03 2.53 16.39
CA MET A 39 4.94 2.02 15.37
C MET A 39 5.49 3.15 14.49
N GLU A 40 4.65 4.10 14.10
CA GLU A 40 5.08 5.29 13.36
C GLU A 40 6.12 6.11 14.13
N LYS A 41 5.84 6.39 15.40
CA LYS A 41 6.79 7.08 16.27
C LYS A 41 8.11 6.32 16.39
N SER A 42 8.07 4.99 16.42
CA SER A 42 9.28 4.16 16.45
C SER A 42 10.09 4.30 15.16
N TYR A 43 9.50 4.16 13.97
CA TYR A 43 10.27 4.26 12.73
C TYR A 43 10.79 5.67 12.48
N LEU A 44 10.06 6.71 12.88
CA LEU A 44 10.53 8.09 12.78
C LEU A 44 11.65 8.40 13.76
N LYS A 45 11.70 7.72 14.90
CA LYS A 45 12.81 7.81 15.83
C LYS A 45 14.06 7.10 15.29
N ASP A 46 13.87 5.93 14.69
CA ASP A 46 14.96 5.11 14.13
C ASP A 46 15.52 5.70 12.83
N SER A 47 14.69 6.38 12.03
CA SER A 47 15.06 7.01 10.76
C SER A 47 14.35 8.36 10.58
N PRO A 48 14.86 9.43 11.22
CA PRO A 48 14.19 10.74 11.25
C PRO A 48 13.99 11.40 9.87
N ASP A 49 14.77 11.01 8.86
CA ASP A 49 14.64 11.54 7.51
C ASP A 49 13.35 11.06 6.80
N LEU A 50 12.73 9.97 7.28
CA LEU A 50 11.42 9.51 6.80
C LEU A 50 10.31 10.55 7.04
N GLN A 51 10.47 11.48 7.99
CA GLN A 51 9.52 12.57 8.19
C GLN A 51 9.35 13.39 6.90
N LYS A 52 10.44 13.66 6.17
CA LYS A 52 10.37 14.42 4.91
C LYS A 52 9.57 13.68 3.84
N ILE A 53 9.70 12.36 3.79
CA ILE A 53 8.95 11.51 2.85
C ILE A 53 7.46 11.52 3.20
N MET A 54 7.14 11.43 4.49
CA MET A 54 5.77 11.51 4.97
C MET A 54 5.13 12.88 4.70
N ASP A 55 5.86 13.97 4.90
CA ASP A 55 5.38 15.33 4.60
C ASP A 55 5.06 15.48 3.10
N VAL A 56 5.96 15.01 2.22
CA VAL A 56 5.75 15.02 0.76
C VAL A 56 4.56 14.14 0.34
N MET A 57 4.40 12.97 0.97
CA MET A 57 3.25 12.10 0.73
C MET A 57 1.94 12.81 1.09
N ILE A 58 1.88 13.46 2.25
CA ILE A 58 0.69 14.18 2.72
C ILE A 58 0.37 15.37 1.80
N GLU A 59 1.39 16.17 1.44
CA GLU A 59 1.23 17.29 0.51
C GLU A 59 0.70 16.82 -0.85
N THR A 60 1.28 15.75 -1.38
CA THR A 60 0.89 15.18 -2.66
C THR A 60 -0.54 14.65 -2.63
N ALA A 61 -0.92 13.86 -1.61
CA ALA A 61 -2.27 13.34 -1.47
C ALA A 61 -3.30 14.48 -1.35
N THR A 62 -2.99 15.51 -0.57
CA THR A 62 -3.84 16.69 -0.37
C THR A 62 -4.06 17.47 -1.67
N ARG A 63 -3.08 17.49 -2.57
CA ARG A 63 -3.23 18.11 -3.90
C ARG A 63 -4.11 17.29 -4.85
N GLN A 64 -4.08 15.97 -4.75
CA GLN A 64 -4.73 15.07 -5.72
C GLN A 64 -6.24 14.93 -5.50
N VAL A 65 -6.70 14.97 -4.26
CA VAL A 65 -8.12 14.74 -3.91
C VAL A 65 -8.65 15.75 -2.89
N LYS A 66 -9.96 15.98 -2.94
CA LYS A 66 -10.65 16.93 -2.04
C LYS A 66 -10.60 16.48 -0.57
N ASP A 67 -10.69 15.17 -0.32
CA ASP A 67 -10.58 14.58 1.01
C ASP A 67 -9.50 13.48 0.97
N PRO A 68 -8.25 13.79 1.34
CA PRO A 68 -7.12 12.87 1.26
C PRO A 68 -7.02 11.96 2.48
N THR A 69 -7.93 12.09 3.46
CA THR A 69 -7.79 11.46 4.78
C THR A 69 -7.56 9.96 4.69
N GLN A 70 -8.34 9.27 3.87
CA GLN A 70 -8.23 7.81 3.75
C GLN A 70 -6.96 7.36 3.05
N ASP A 71 -6.50 8.06 2.01
CA ASP A 71 -5.26 7.71 1.31
C ASP A 71 -4.02 7.98 2.20
N ILE A 72 -4.02 9.08 2.95
CA ILE A 72 -2.96 9.39 3.93
C ILE A 72 -2.91 8.34 5.03
N LEU A 73 -4.06 7.99 5.62
CA LEU A 73 -4.13 7.00 6.70
C LEU A 73 -3.76 5.60 6.18
N HIS A 74 -4.15 5.24 4.96
CA HIS A 74 -3.79 3.97 4.31
C HIS A 74 -2.27 3.83 4.20
N ASN A 75 -1.59 4.81 3.61
CA ASN A 75 -0.14 4.75 3.43
C ASN A 75 0.58 4.64 4.78
N ARG A 76 0.18 5.45 5.77
CA ARG A 76 0.83 5.43 7.10
C ARG A 76 0.57 4.13 7.86
N LEU A 77 -0.64 3.57 7.76
CA LEU A 77 -0.96 2.26 8.35
C LEU A 77 -0.13 1.15 7.69
N CYS A 78 -0.04 1.14 6.35
CA CYS A 78 0.79 0.18 5.63
C CYS A 78 2.26 0.30 6.05
N SER A 79 2.77 1.52 6.20
CA SER A 79 4.16 1.77 6.56
C SER A 79 4.48 1.32 7.99
N ALA A 80 3.52 1.44 8.91
CA ALA A 80 3.61 0.86 10.25
C ALA A 80 3.65 -0.69 10.21
N LEU A 81 2.86 -1.33 9.33
CA LEU A 81 2.91 -2.78 9.13
C LEU A 81 4.25 -3.22 8.54
N VAL A 82 4.75 -2.51 7.53
CA VAL A 82 6.09 -2.75 6.94
C VAL A 82 7.16 -2.68 8.02
N TYR A 83 7.15 -1.63 8.85
CA TYR A 83 8.12 -1.49 9.93
C TYR A 83 8.07 -2.66 10.92
N LYS A 84 6.88 -3.12 11.30
CA LYS A 84 6.70 -4.29 12.17
C LYS A 84 7.29 -5.55 11.54
N MET A 85 6.89 -5.88 10.32
CA MET A 85 7.37 -7.08 9.61
C MET A 85 8.88 -7.05 9.39
N ALA A 86 9.43 -5.91 8.93
CA ALA A 86 10.85 -5.73 8.70
C ALA A 86 11.67 -5.83 10.00
N SER A 87 11.11 -5.42 11.13
CA SER A 87 11.76 -5.55 12.44
C SER A 87 11.74 -7.01 12.94
N GLU A 88 10.66 -7.75 12.72
CA GLU A 88 10.53 -9.16 13.11
C GLU A 88 11.47 -10.06 12.31
N GLU A 89 11.64 -9.78 11.02
CA GLU A 89 12.61 -10.47 10.15
C GLU A 89 14.05 -9.95 10.34
N SER A 90 14.26 -9.03 11.29
CA SER A 90 15.58 -8.49 11.63
C SER A 90 16.34 -7.91 10.43
N LEU A 91 15.63 -7.23 9.51
CA LEU A 91 16.30 -6.46 8.46
C LEU A 91 17.27 -5.45 9.07
N ASP A 92 18.36 -5.18 8.36
CA ASP A 92 19.25 -4.10 8.76
C ASP A 92 18.53 -2.73 8.70
N ALA A 93 19.10 -1.74 9.39
CA ALA A 93 18.46 -0.44 9.54
C ALA A 93 18.27 0.29 8.21
N GLU A 94 19.18 0.10 7.25
CA GLU A 94 19.11 0.75 5.94
C GLU A 94 17.97 0.12 5.11
N GLU A 95 17.93 -1.21 5.00
CA GLU A 95 16.89 -1.91 4.26
C GLU A 95 15.50 -1.66 4.88
N ARG A 96 15.41 -1.63 6.21
CA ARG A 96 14.16 -1.29 6.93
C ARG A 96 13.70 0.15 6.64
N ARG A 97 14.63 1.12 6.60
CA ARG A 97 14.33 2.50 6.22
C ARG A 97 13.80 2.58 4.78
N LEU A 98 14.43 1.89 3.84
CA LEU A 98 13.99 1.87 2.43
C LEU A 98 12.62 1.20 2.27
N ALA A 99 12.35 0.14 3.03
CA ALA A 99 11.03 -0.52 3.07
C ALA A 99 9.92 0.46 3.49
N VAL A 100 10.15 1.21 4.59
CA VAL A 100 9.17 2.21 5.06
C VAL A 100 9.04 3.37 4.07
N ALA A 101 10.15 3.87 3.50
CA ALA A 101 10.10 4.94 2.50
C ALA A 101 9.33 4.53 1.24
N GLY A 102 9.56 3.31 0.74
CA GLY A 102 8.85 2.79 -0.42
C GLY A 102 7.37 2.61 -0.16
N ASP A 103 6.99 2.13 1.03
CA ASP A 103 5.60 1.96 1.38
C ASP A 103 4.88 3.31 1.62
N LEU A 104 5.52 4.32 2.21
CA LEU A 104 4.93 5.66 2.31
C LEU A 104 4.54 6.21 0.92
N LEU A 105 5.24 5.82 -0.14
CA LEU A 105 5.05 6.30 -1.50
C LEU A 105 4.32 5.31 -2.43
N HIS A 106 3.91 4.13 -1.97
CA HIS A 106 3.43 3.07 -2.88
C HIS A 106 2.18 3.47 -3.70
N ASN A 107 1.32 4.32 -3.13
CA ASN A 107 0.12 4.85 -3.78
C ASN A 107 0.25 6.31 -4.27
N ILE A 108 1.47 6.86 -4.34
CA ILE A 108 1.68 8.31 -4.55
C ILE A 108 1.07 8.86 -5.86
N ALA A 109 0.89 8.02 -6.88
CA ALA A 109 0.31 8.40 -8.17
C ALA A 109 -1.16 7.96 -8.35
N LYS A 110 -1.77 7.28 -7.37
CA LYS A 110 -3.08 6.63 -7.51
C LYS A 110 -4.19 7.61 -7.91
N GLU A 111 -4.16 8.81 -7.35
CA GLU A 111 -5.16 9.84 -7.61
C GLU A 111 -4.68 10.97 -8.51
N GLU A 112 -3.47 10.87 -9.09
CA GLU A 112 -2.95 11.83 -10.05
C GLU A 112 -3.52 11.57 -11.44
N LYS A 113 -4.27 12.52 -12.01
CA LYS A 113 -5.06 12.28 -13.24
C LYS A 113 -4.17 12.10 -14.48
N GLU A 114 -3.04 12.77 -14.48
CA GLU A 114 -2.11 12.83 -15.60
C GLU A 114 -1.16 11.61 -15.61
N MET A 115 -1.10 10.84 -14.53
CA MET A 115 -0.17 9.72 -14.36
C MET A 115 -0.73 8.42 -14.93
N VAL A 116 -0.91 8.40 -16.25
CA VAL A 116 -1.43 7.27 -17.05
C VAL A 116 -0.48 6.91 -18.19
N LEU A 117 -0.41 5.63 -18.58
CA LEU A 117 0.49 5.15 -19.64
C LEU A 117 0.00 5.46 -21.06
N THR A 118 -1.23 5.96 -21.21
CA THR A 118 -1.71 6.51 -22.47
C THR A 118 -1.14 7.89 -22.78
N ASP A 119 -0.55 8.57 -21.79
CA ASP A 119 0.20 9.80 -22.00
C ASP A 119 1.61 9.44 -22.51
N PRO A 120 2.03 9.93 -23.70
CA PRO A 120 3.35 9.63 -24.26
C PRO A 120 4.53 10.05 -23.36
N ALA A 121 4.41 11.15 -22.62
CA ALA A 121 5.47 11.61 -21.72
C ALA A 121 5.62 10.65 -20.54
N GLN A 122 4.50 10.24 -19.93
CA GLN A 122 4.51 9.27 -18.83
C GLN A 122 4.98 7.90 -19.28
N MET A 123 4.58 7.46 -20.48
CA MET A 123 5.06 6.21 -21.07
C MET A 123 6.57 6.24 -21.32
N SER A 124 7.12 7.38 -21.76
CA SER A 124 8.57 7.55 -21.93
C SER A 124 9.31 7.45 -20.58
N SER A 125 8.86 8.18 -19.57
CA SER A 125 9.47 8.16 -18.23
C SER A 125 9.39 6.76 -17.60
N ALA A 126 8.26 6.07 -17.75
CA ALA A 126 8.10 4.70 -17.28
C ALA A 126 9.03 3.72 -18.03
N ARG A 127 9.18 3.89 -19.35
CA ARG A 127 10.11 3.07 -20.15
C ARG A 127 11.56 3.27 -19.70
N GLU A 128 11.98 4.51 -19.47
CA GLU A 128 13.32 4.84 -18.98
C GLU A 128 13.57 4.19 -17.61
N MET A 129 12.65 4.39 -16.67
CA MET A 129 12.74 3.78 -15.33
C MET A 129 12.81 2.26 -15.42
N VAL A 130 11.89 1.59 -16.13
CA VAL A 130 11.88 0.12 -16.19
C VAL A 130 13.14 -0.42 -16.87
N THR A 131 13.66 0.28 -17.89
CA THR A 131 14.91 -0.10 -18.57
C THR A 131 16.10 -0.02 -17.61
N GLU A 132 16.21 1.07 -16.84
CA GLU A 132 17.23 1.26 -15.81
C GLU A 132 17.16 0.14 -14.77
N LEU A 133 15.98 -0.10 -14.19
CA LEU A 133 15.77 -1.15 -13.19
C LEU A 133 16.10 -2.56 -13.71
N LYS A 134 15.69 -2.88 -14.95
CA LYS A 134 16.06 -4.16 -15.57
C LYS A 134 17.57 -4.30 -15.75
N SER A 135 18.27 -3.22 -16.11
CA SER A 135 19.73 -3.22 -16.25
C SER A 135 20.47 -3.45 -14.93
N GLU A 136 19.87 -3.03 -13.82
CA GLU A 136 20.36 -3.30 -12.46
C GLU A 136 19.96 -4.68 -11.93
N GLY A 137 19.15 -5.42 -12.69
CA GLY A 137 18.79 -6.79 -12.41
C GLY A 137 17.53 -6.98 -11.55
N TYR A 138 16.65 -5.98 -11.50
CA TYR A 138 15.28 -6.13 -10.99
C TYR A 138 14.36 -6.87 -11.97
N PHE A 139 13.21 -7.35 -11.49
CA PHE A 139 12.17 -8.05 -12.27
C PHE A 139 12.60 -9.37 -12.96
N LYS A 140 13.60 -10.08 -12.42
CA LYS A 140 14.15 -11.31 -13.03
C LYS A 140 13.18 -12.48 -13.03
N LYS A 141 12.31 -12.57 -12.03
CA LYS A 141 11.22 -13.56 -11.93
C LYS A 141 10.02 -13.19 -12.80
N SER A 142 9.99 -11.97 -13.32
CA SER A 142 8.88 -11.44 -14.13
C SER A 142 9.34 -11.09 -15.56
N PRO A 143 9.85 -12.05 -16.35
CA PRO A 143 10.48 -11.76 -17.65
C PRO A 143 9.53 -11.12 -18.66
N GLN A 144 8.22 -11.35 -18.53
CA GLN A 144 7.19 -10.77 -19.39
C GLN A 144 6.76 -9.37 -18.96
N PHE A 145 7.14 -8.89 -17.77
CA PHE A 145 6.85 -7.53 -17.33
C PHE A 145 7.43 -6.54 -18.32
N TRP A 146 6.64 -5.56 -18.75
CA TRP A 146 7.06 -4.55 -19.72
C TRP A 146 7.50 -5.12 -21.09
N SER A 147 6.86 -6.19 -21.55
CA SER A 147 7.16 -6.82 -22.86
C SER A 147 6.20 -6.40 -23.99
N ASP A 148 5.00 -5.94 -23.65
CA ASP A 148 3.98 -5.56 -24.63
C ASP A 148 3.48 -4.12 -24.46
N GLU A 149 4.00 -3.24 -25.30
CA GLU A 149 3.60 -1.84 -25.34
C GLU A 149 2.12 -1.64 -25.72
N GLN A 150 1.55 -2.48 -26.60
CA GLN A 150 0.15 -2.34 -27.01
C GLN A 150 -0.80 -2.60 -25.83
N VAL A 151 -0.46 -3.54 -24.97
CA VAL A 151 -1.18 -3.79 -23.72
C VAL A 151 -1.04 -2.59 -22.78
N LEU A 152 0.18 -2.10 -22.58
CA LEU A 152 0.47 -0.99 -21.67
C LEU A 152 -0.17 0.33 -22.10
N THR A 153 -0.28 0.59 -23.41
CA THR A 153 -0.90 1.82 -23.95
C THR A 153 -2.38 1.65 -24.30
N ASN A 154 -2.97 0.47 -24.06
CA ASN A 154 -4.41 0.26 -24.29
C ASN A 154 -5.22 1.23 -23.40
N PRO A 155 -6.16 2.04 -23.93
CA PRO A 155 -6.87 3.03 -23.13
C PRO A 155 -7.62 2.51 -21.91
N LYS A 156 -8.08 1.24 -21.95
CA LYS A 156 -8.77 0.61 -20.81
C LYS A 156 -7.81 0.03 -19.76
N ILE A 157 -6.53 -0.12 -20.10
CA ILE A 157 -5.46 -0.62 -19.23
C ILE A 157 -4.56 0.56 -18.82
N GLY A 158 -3.78 1.09 -19.76
CA GLY A 158 -2.86 2.21 -19.59
C GLY A 158 -3.52 3.50 -19.12
N GLY A 159 -4.77 3.75 -19.52
CA GLY A 159 -5.56 4.90 -19.08
C GLY A 159 -6.24 4.72 -17.73
N ASN A 160 -6.12 3.55 -17.10
CA ASN A 160 -6.78 3.22 -15.86
C ASN A 160 -5.79 3.25 -14.70
N ARG A 161 -5.82 4.33 -13.91
CA ARG A 161 -4.91 4.55 -12.77
C ARG A 161 -4.95 3.42 -11.74
N ALA A 162 -6.11 2.82 -11.50
CA ALA A 162 -6.21 1.69 -10.58
C ALA A 162 -5.35 0.50 -11.03
N LEU A 163 -5.13 0.34 -12.34
CA LEU A 163 -4.30 -0.70 -12.91
C LEU A 163 -2.81 -0.33 -12.95
N VAL A 164 -2.49 0.93 -13.26
CA VAL A 164 -1.10 1.32 -13.60
C VAL A 164 -0.39 2.23 -12.58
N HIS A 165 -1.05 2.64 -11.49
CA HIS A 165 -0.47 3.56 -10.49
C HIS A 165 0.84 3.05 -9.88
N HIS A 166 1.06 1.74 -9.83
CA HIS A 166 2.32 1.18 -9.33
C HIS A 166 3.50 1.49 -10.28
N ILE A 167 3.26 1.53 -11.59
CA ILE A 167 4.27 1.89 -12.60
C ILE A 167 4.52 3.39 -12.57
N THR A 168 3.45 4.20 -12.69
CA THR A 168 3.57 5.66 -12.72
C THR A 168 3.96 6.22 -11.34
N GLY A 169 3.60 5.53 -10.27
CA GLY A 169 4.04 5.77 -8.89
C GLY A 169 5.53 5.56 -8.72
N GLY A 170 6.13 4.53 -9.33
CA GLY A 170 7.59 4.36 -9.35
C GLY A 170 8.30 5.55 -10.00
N VAL A 171 7.76 6.06 -11.12
CA VAL A 171 8.31 7.26 -11.78
C VAL A 171 8.28 8.44 -10.81
N MET A 172 7.08 8.77 -10.31
CA MET A 172 6.83 9.89 -9.41
C MET A 172 7.68 9.82 -8.14
N ALA A 173 7.74 8.66 -7.51
CA ALA A 173 8.45 8.45 -6.26
C ALA A 173 9.93 8.76 -6.41
N GLY A 174 10.57 8.33 -7.50
CA GLY A 174 12.00 8.66 -7.66
C GLY A 174 12.26 10.12 -7.99
N ASP A 175 11.32 10.83 -8.63
CA ASP A 175 11.46 12.27 -8.83
C ASP A 175 11.34 13.02 -7.49
N LEU A 176 10.37 12.62 -6.66
CA LEU A 176 10.21 13.14 -5.30
C LEU A 176 11.43 12.84 -4.42
N LEU A 177 11.97 11.62 -4.45
CA LEU A 177 13.15 11.24 -3.67
C LEU A 177 14.40 12.03 -4.10
N LYS A 178 14.57 12.29 -5.41
CA LYS A 178 15.64 13.18 -5.92
C LYS A 178 15.49 14.61 -5.40
N GLN A 179 14.25 15.12 -5.34
CA GLN A 179 13.96 16.47 -4.86
C GLN A 179 14.16 16.62 -3.35
N VAL A 180 13.70 15.64 -2.56
CA VAL A 180 13.88 15.61 -1.10
C VAL A 180 15.36 15.50 -0.73
N GLY A 181 16.13 14.71 -1.50
CA GLY A 181 17.54 14.43 -1.25
C GLY A 181 17.76 13.47 -0.08
N GLY A 182 19.02 13.04 0.12
CA GLY A 182 19.38 12.07 1.16
C GLY A 182 19.18 10.60 0.78
N TYR A 183 18.93 10.33 -0.50
CA TYR A 183 18.89 8.99 -1.09
C TYR A 183 19.86 8.93 -2.27
N SER A 184 20.69 7.88 -2.32
CA SER A 184 21.53 7.55 -3.46
C SER A 184 20.70 7.00 -4.62
N GLY A 185 21.27 7.00 -5.84
CA GLY A 185 20.59 6.43 -7.01
C GLY A 185 20.17 4.97 -6.81
N LYS A 186 21.01 4.17 -6.15
CA LYS A 186 20.71 2.77 -5.83
C LYS A 186 19.53 2.63 -4.86
N GLU A 187 19.48 3.45 -3.82
CA GLU A 187 18.36 3.46 -2.86
C GLU A 187 17.06 3.89 -3.54
N ILE A 188 17.12 4.90 -4.41
CA ILE A 188 15.96 5.35 -5.19
C ILE A 188 15.47 4.21 -6.09
N ASN A 189 16.37 3.53 -6.79
CA ASN A 189 15.99 2.42 -7.67
C ASN A 189 15.42 1.22 -6.90
N ALA A 190 15.93 0.92 -5.69
CA ALA A 190 15.33 -0.08 -4.80
C ALA A 190 13.89 0.28 -4.39
N ILE A 191 13.64 1.55 -4.03
CA ILE A 191 12.29 2.03 -3.71
C ILE A 191 11.38 1.99 -4.93
N ARG A 192 11.85 2.47 -6.09
CA ARG A 192 11.09 2.43 -7.35
C ARG A 192 10.68 1.02 -7.73
N ALA A 193 11.61 0.06 -7.69
CA ALA A 193 11.32 -1.34 -7.96
C ALA A 193 10.27 -1.90 -6.99
N ALA A 194 10.39 -1.60 -5.69
CA ALA A 194 9.42 -2.03 -4.70
C ALA A 194 8.02 -1.46 -4.95
N ILE A 195 7.91 -0.17 -5.32
CA ILE A 195 6.62 0.44 -5.69
C ILE A 195 6.06 -0.20 -6.95
N VAL A 196 6.88 -0.54 -7.95
CA VAL A 196 6.40 -1.23 -9.15
C VAL A 196 5.91 -2.65 -8.83
N GLU A 197 6.57 -3.35 -7.91
CA GLU A 197 6.28 -4.74 -7.54
C GLU A 197 5.15 -4.91 -6.49
N HIS A 198 4.84 -3.88 -5.68
CA HIS A 198 3.97 -4.07 -4.51
C HIS A 198 2.53 -4.48 -4.85
N SER A 199 2.01 -4.10 -6.03
CA SER A 199 0.57 -4.05 -6.28
C SER A 199 -0.11 -5.41 -6.06
N THR A 200 -1.05 -5.46 -5.13
CA THR A 200 -1.92 -6.64 -4.91
C THR A 200 -2.91 -6.88 -6.05
N GLY A 201 -3.04 -5.90 -6.95
CA GLY A 201 -3.92 -5.93 -8.10
C GLY A 201 -3.59 -7.03 -9.11
N TYR A 202 -2.34 -7.50 -9.15
CA TYR A 202 -1.95 -8.49 -10.15
C TYR A 202 -2.74 -9.79 -10.05
N TRP A 203 -3.40 -10.13 -8.94
CA TRP A 203 -4.18 -11.36 -8.85
C TRP A 203 -5.62 -11.18 -9.36
N TYR A 204 -6.38 -10.21 -8.82
CA TYR A 204 -7.79 -10.05 -9.18
C TYR A 204 -8.04 -9.20 -10.44
N PHE A 205 -7.01 -8.55 -11.02
CA PHE A 205 -7.11 -7.86 -12.32
C PHE A 205 -6.70 -8.73 -13.53
N ARG A 206 -6.07 -9.92 -13.35
CA ARG A 206 -5.53 -10.74 -14.46
C ARG A 206 -6.51 -10.94 -15.60
N ALA A 207 -7.66 -11.55 -15.30
CA ALA A 207 -8.65 -11.84 -16.33
C ALA A 207 -9.27 -10.58 -16.93
N SER A 208 -9.38 -9.49 -16.16
CA SER A 208 -9.86 -8.23 -16.72
C SER A 208 -8.87 -7.69 -17.75
N ILE A 209 -7.56 -7.76 -17.49
CA ILE A 209 -6.54 -7.33 -18.43
C ILE A 209 -6.49 -8.25 -19.65
N ASP A 210 -6.50 -9.57 -19.46
CA ASP A 210 -6.48 -10.54 -20.56
C ASP A 210 -7.71 -10.39 -21.48
N ASP A 211 -8.90 -10.17 -20.92
CA ASP A 211 -10.13 -9.93 -21.67
C ASP A 211 -10.07 -8.61 -22.44
N ILE A 212 -9.62 -7.53 -21.80
CA ILE A 212 -9.45 -6.21 -22.44
C ILE A 212 -8.41 -6.26 -23.58
N ALA A 213 -7.32 -7.00 -23.38
CA ALA A 213 -6.26 -7.20 -24.37
C ALA A 213 -6.63 -8.24 -25.44
N GLY A 214 -7.68 -9.03 -25.20
CA GLY A 214 -8.11 -10.11 -26.11
C GLY A 214 -7.14 -11.28 -26.19
N LYS A 215 -6.25 -11.47 -25.22
CA LYS A 215 -5.26 -12.56 -25.22
C LYS A 215 -4.91 -13.03 -23.80
N PRO A 216 -4.77 -14.35 -23.57
CA PRO A 216 -4.27 -14.88 -22.30
C PRO A 216 -2.84 -14.40 -21.99
N GLY A 217 -2.58 -14.11 -20.71
CA GLY A 217 -1.23 -13.72 -20.24
C GLY A 217 -0.84 -12.26 -20.52
N ALA A 218 -1.75 -11.42 -21.03
CA ALA A 218 -1.48 -9.99 -21.22
C ALA A 218 -1.17 -9.29 -19.89
N TRP A 219 -1.79 -9.74 -18.79
CA TRP A 219 -1.55 -9.20 -17.45
C TRP A 219 -0.07 -9.25 -17.03
N GLU A 220 0.70 -10.21 -17.54
CA GLU A 220 2.12 -10.37 -17.20
C GLU A 220 2.97 -9.19 -17.72
N SER A 221 2.50 -8.48 -18.75
CA SER A 221 3.15 -7.25 -19.22
C SER A 221 2.93 -6.06 -18.28
N VAL A 222 1.89 -6.11 -17.46
CA VAL A 222 1.50 -5.01 -16.56
C VAL A 222 2.07 -5.21 -15.16
N TYR A 223 2.04 -6.44 -14.63
CA TYR A 223 2.39 -6.68 -13.24
C TYR A 223 3.59 -7.61 -13.09
N PRO A 224 4.68 -7.16 -12.44
CA PRO A 224 5.72 -8.05 -11.93
C PRO A 224 5.34 -8.65 -10.58
N GLU A 225 6.01 -9.73 -10.19
CA GLU A 225 5.95 -10.32 -8.85
C GLU A 225 6.91 -9.60 -7.87
N PRO A 226 6.59 -9.55 -6.57
CA PRO A 226 7.51 -9.07 -5.53
C PRO A 226 8.77 -9.95 -5.39
N GLU A 227 9.93 -9.40 -5.71
CA GLU A 227 11.21 -10.13 -5.68
C GLU A 227 12.06 -9.77 -4.45
N SER A 228 12.21 -8.46 -4.20
CA SER A 228 13.01 -7.95 -3.08
C SER A 228 12.26 -8.05 -1.75
N ASN A 229 12.98 -7.98 -0.63
CA ASN A 229 12.32 -7.96 0.69
C ASN A 229 11.47 -6.69 0.85
N ILE A 230 11.99 -5.54 0.44
CA ILE A 230 11.28 -4.25 0.43
C ILE A 230 9.93 -4.39 -0.31
N ALA A 231 9.95 -4.95 -1.53
CA ALA A 231 8.73 -5.18 -2.32
C ALA A 231 7.75 -6.14 -1.64
N LYS A 232 8.24 -7.24 -1.05
CA LYS A 232 7.39 -8.21 -0.35
C LYS A 232 6.73 -7.62 0.89
N PHE A 233 7.45 -6.80 1.66
CA PHE A 233 6.85 -6.13 2.82
C PHE A 233 5.80 -5.12 2.40
N ALA A 234 6.06 -4.29 1.38
CA ALA A 234 5.07 -3.35 0.85
C ALA A 234 3.83 -4.08 0.29
N HIS A 235 4.06 -5.17 -0.45
CA HIS A 235 2.98 -6.04 -0.96
C HIS A 235 2.12 -6.59 0.18
N ASP A 236 2.75 -7.18 1.21
CA ASP A 236 2.04 -7.75 2.35
C ASP A 236 1.29 -6.67 3.14
N ALA A 237 1.87 -5.48 3.31
CA ALA A 237 1.23 -4.38 4.04
C ALA A 237 -0.01 -3.84 3.30
N ASP A 238 0.09 -3.55 2.01
CA ASP A 238 -1.05 -3.14 1.18
C ASP A 238 -2.13 -4.23 1.16
N LEU A 239 -1.74 -5.50 1.14
CA LEU A 239 -2.65 -6.64 1.21
C LEU A 239 -3.38 -6.71 2.55
N ILE A 240 -2.65 -6.70 3.67
CA ILE A 240 -3.18 -6.86 5.02
C ILE A 240 -4.12 -5.70 5.38
N SER A 241 -3.80 -4.48 4.92
CA SER A 241 -4.62 -3.29 5.15
C SER A 241 -6.05 -3.42 4.63
N GLN A 242 -6.31 -4.34 3.70
CA GLN A 242 -7.63 -4.56 3.10
C GLN A 242 -8.57 -5.37 4.02
N PHE A 243 -8.04 -6.09 5.02
CA PHE A 243 -8.80 -6.98 5.91
C PHE A 243 -9.46 -6.22 7.07
N VAL A 244 -10.24 -5.20 6.72
CA VAL A 244 -10.99 -4.38 7.68
C VAL A 244 -12.45 -4.81 7.66
N PRO A 245 -12.99 -5.41 8.75
CA PRO A 245 -14.35 -5.96 8.78
C PRO A 245 -15.42 -5.01 8.24
N GLU A 246 -15.35 -3.73 8.61
CA GLU A 246 -16.28 -2.68 8.21
C GLU A 246 -16.30 -2.44 6.69
N SER A 247 -15.17 -2.70 6.02
CA SER A 247 -15.05 -2.58 4.57
C SER A 247 -15.47 -3.84 3.81
N VAL A 248 -15.63 -4.98 4.52
CA VAL A 248 -15.78 -6.33 3.94
C VAL A 248 -17.16 -6.94 4.18
N VAL A 249 -17.65 -6.90 5.42
CA VAL A 249 -18.77 -7.73 5.87
C VAL A 249 -20.13 -7.00 5.78
N PRO A 250 -20.28 -5.75 6.27
CA PRO A 250 -21.57 -5.08 6.32
C PRO A 250 -22.24 -4.96 4.95
N ASP A 251 -23.56 -4.90 4.94
CA ASP A 251 -24.31 -4.61 3.72
C ASP A 251 -23.91 -3.24 3.15
N GLY A 252 -23.71 -3.17 1.84
CA GLY A 252 -23.19 -1.97 1.17
C GLY A 252 -21.73 -1.62 1.46
N SER A 253 -20.98 -2.48 2.16
CA SER A 253 -19.53 -2.29 2.37
C SER A 253 -18.75 -2.24 1.06
N LYS A 254 -17.55 -1.64 1.09
CA LYS A 254 -16.68 -1.43 -0.09
C LYS A 254 -16.57 -2.70 -0.94
N TRP A 255 -16.23 -3.82 -0.33
CA TRP A 255 -15.98 -5.07 -1.06
C TRP A 255 -17.24 -5.74 -1.57
N ARG A 256 -18.35 -5.67 -0.83
CA ARG A 256 -19.66 -6.18 -1.32
C ARG A 256 -20.17 -5.34 -2.49
N MET A 257 -20.01 -4.02 -2.43
CA MET A 257 -20.31 -3.13 -3.56
C MET A 257 -19.41 -3.39 -4.78
N LEU A 258 -18.13 -3.71 -4.57
CA LEU A 258 -17.24 -4.14 -5.66
C LEU A 258 -17.69 -5.47 -6.27
N ALA A 259 -18.14 -6.43 -5.46
CA ALA A 259 -18.70 -7.69 -5.96
C ALA A 259 -19.89 -7.49 -6.88
N GLN A 260 -20.79 -6.56 -6.56
CA GLN A 260 -21.90 -6.20 -7.44
C GLN A 260 -21.42 -5.50 -8.71
N LYS A 261 -20.65 -4.41 -8.56
CA LYS A 261 -20.30 -3.50 -9.66
C LYS A 261 -19.33 -4.11 -10.66
N ARG A 262 -18.37 -4.89 -10.17
CA ARG A 262 -17.26 -5.41 -10.98
C ARG A 262 -17.47 -6.85 -11.39
N TRP A 263 -17.96 -7.67 -10.48
CA TRP A 263 -18.10 -9.10 -10.69
C TRP A 263 -19.54 -9.55 -10.88
N GLY A 264 -20.49 -8.61 -10.87
CA GLY A 264 -21.87 -8.83 -11.26
C GLY A 264 -22.73 -9.55 -10.24
N ALA A 265 -22.30 -9.65 -8.97
CA ALA A 265 -23.07 -10.28 -7.90
C ALA A 265 -24.49 -9.66 -7.79
N LYS A 266 -25.51 -10.51 -7.62
CA LYS A 266 -26.93 -10.14 -7.55
C LYS A 266 -27.58 -10.42 -6.21
N THR A 267 -26.95 -11.24 -5.37
CA THR A 267 -27.49 -11.64 -4.08
C THR A 267 -26.43 -11.53 -2.99
N THR A 268 -26.86 -11.43 -1.73
CA THR A 268 -25.96 -11.47 -0.57
C THR A 268 -25.08 -12.72 -0.54
N GLN A 269 -25.61 -13.87 -0.96
CA GLN A 269 -24.83 -15.11 -1.07
C GLN A 269 -23.72 -14.99 -2.12
N GLU A 270 -24.04 -14.45 -3.31
CA GLU A 270 -23.04 -14.25 -4.37
C GLU A 270 -21.98 -13.21 -3.98
N GLU A 271 -22.38 -12.12 -3.33
CA GLU A 271 -21.46 -11.12 -2.78
C GLU A 271 -20.52 -11.75 -1.77
N GLY A 272 -21.07 -12.47 -0.77
CA GLY A 272 -20.30 -13.17 0.25
C GLY A 272 -19.34 -14.18 -0.37
N HIS A 273 -19.77 -14.93 -1.39
CA HIS A 273 -18.94 -15.92 -2.07
C HIS A 273 -17.78 -15.30 -2.86
N ILE A 274 -18.05 -14.25 -3.62
CA ILE A 274 -17.03 -13.53 -4.38
C ILE A 274 -16.02 -12.87 -3.43
N VAL A 275 -16.50 -12.17 -2.40
CA VAL A 275 -15.65 -11.50 -1.42
C VAL A 275 -14.82 -12.51 -0.63
N TYR A 276 -15.43 -13.63 -0.18
CA TYR A 276 -14.70 -14.73 0.46
C TYR A 276 -13.54 -15.21 -0.41
N TYR A 277 -13.81 -15.50 -1.70
CA TYR A 277 -12.77 -15.99 -2.60
C TYR A 277 -11.66 -14.97 -2.82
N VAL A 278 -11.99 -13.69 -2.99
CA VAL A 278 -10.98 -12.62 -3.13
C VAL A 278 -10.08 -12.56 -1.89
N PHE A 279 -10.65 -12.55 -0.69
CA PHE A 279 -9.87 -12.45 0.55
C PHE A 279 -9.11 -13.73 0.90
N LEU A 280 -9.64 -14.91 0.57
CA LEU A 280 -8.90 -16.16 0.65
C LEU A 280 -7.62 -16.08 -0.19
N ARG A 281 -7.75 -15.55 -1.40
CA ARG A 281 -6.65 -15.44 -2.35
C ARG A 281 -5.65 -14.38 -1.93
N LEU A 282 -6.10 -13.22 -1.47
CA LEU A 282 -5.21 -12.25 -0.83
C LEU A 282 -4.44 -12.88 0.34
N PHE A 283 -5.11 -13.62 1.21
CA PHE A 283 -4.45 -14.32 2.31
C PHE A 283 -3.37 -15.31 1.82
N GLU A 284 -3.65 -16.06 0.75
CA GLU A 284 -2.68 -16.98 0.13
C GLU A 284 -1.49 -16.27 -0.54
N GLU A 285 -1.67 -15.02 -0.99
CA GLU A 285 -0.65 -14.27 -1.72
C GLU A 285 0.41 -13.60 -0.84
N ALA A 286 0.21 -13.49 0.47
CA ALA A 286 1.21 -12.92 1.39
C ALA A 286 2.58 -13.62 1.21
N LYS A 287 3.66 -12.85 1.13
CA LYS A 287 4.98 -13.31 0.68
C LYS A 287 5.93 -13.60 1.84
N THR A 288 5.85 -12.84 2.93
CA THR A 288 6.73 -12.97 4.10
C THR A 288 6.12 -13.85 5.18
N ALA A 289 6.94 -14.42 6.06
CA ALA A 289 6.44 -15.18 7.21
C ALA A 289 5.57 -14.32 8.15
N PRO A 290 6.01 -13.13 8.62
CA PRO A 290 5.17 -12.29 9.47
C PRO A 290 3.94 -11.75 8.74
N GLY A 291 4.06 -11.44 7.44
CA GLY A 291 2.92 -11.03 6.62
C GLY A 291 1.84 -12.12 6.52
N LYS A 292 2.23 -13.38 6.33
CA LYS A 292 1.30 -14.53 6.34
C LYS A 292 0.62 -14.72 7.69
N GLU A 293 1.35 -14.52 8.79
CA GLU A 293 0.78 -14.61 10.13
C GLU A 293 -0.26 -13.50 10.37
N MET A 294 0.09 -12.25 10.08
CA MET A 294 -0.83 -11.12 10.21
C MET A 294 -2.05 -11.25 9.28
N ALA A 295 -1.84 -11.67 8.03
CA ALA A 295 -2.94 -11.94 7.11
C ALA A 295 -3.85 -13.06 7.63
N ARG A 296 -3.30 -14.12 8.26
CA ARG A 296 -4.08 -15.19 8.89
C ARG A 296 -4.93 -14.67 10.05
N GLU A 297 -4.35 -13.89 10.94
CA GLU A 297 -5.06 -13.30 12.07
C GLU A 297 -6.24 -12.48 11.59
N ARG A 298 -6.01 -11.60 10.62
CA ARG A 298 -7.03 -10.73 10.03
C ARG A 298 -8.07 -11.51 9.20
N TRP A 299 -7.64 -12.54 8.48
CA TRP A 299 -8.56 -13.43 7.77
C TRP A 299 -9.52 -14.13 8.74
N ASN A 300 -9.01 -14.58 9.89
CA ASN A 300 -9.82 -15.27 10.90
C ASN A 300 -10.88 -14.35 11.53
N THR A 301 -10.75 -13.03 11.46
CA THR A 301 -11.79 -12.10 11.96
C THR A 301 -12.94 -11.93 10.96
N ILE A 302 -12.67 -11.91 9.66
CA ILE A 302 -13.70 -11.69 8.63
C ILE A 302 -14.30 -12.97 8.05
N LYS A 303 -13.54 -14.08 8.05
CA LYS A 303 -13.93 -15.36 7.44
C LYS A 303 -15.28 -15.88 7.98
N PRO A 304 -15.52 -15.95 9.31
CA PRO A 304 -16.76 -16.56 9.81
C PRO A 304 -18.02 -15.81 9.36
N ASP A 305 -17.95 -14.48 9.29
CA ASP A 305 -19.08 -13.66 8.85
C ASP A 305 -19.32 -13.79 7.36
N LEU A 306 -18.27 -13.86 6.54
CA LEU A 306 -18.41 -14.14 5.11
C LEU A 306 -19.06 -15.51 4.86
N ILE A 307 -18.67 -16.55 5.62
CA ILE A 307 -19.31 -17.88 5.55
C ILE A 307 -20.80 -17.80 5.87
N LYS A 308 -21.16 -17.02 6.89
CA LYS A 308 -22.56 -16.80 7.27
C LYS A 308 -23.38 -16.14 6.15
N LEU A 309 -22.81 -15.20 5.39
CA LEU A 309 -23.50 -14.60 4.24
C LEU A 309 -23.89 -15.63 3.16
N MET A 310 -23.15 -16.75 3.09
CA MET A 310 -23.41 -17.83 2.14
C MET A 310 -24.40 -18.89 2.66
N GLY A 311 -24.92 -18.74 3.89
CA GLY A 311 -25.81 -19.70 4.52
C GLY A 311 -25.13 -21.02 4.89
N LEU A 312 -23.80 -21.01 5.06
CA LEU A 312 -23.00 -22.19 5.42
C LEU A 312 -22.67 -22.22 6.91
N ASN A 313 -22.35 -23.41 7.43
CA ASN A 313 -21.80 -23.57 8.76
C ASN A 313 -20.32 -23.17 8.78
N GLN A 314 -19.82 -22.70 9.93
CA GLN A 314 -18.45 -22.16 10.06
C GLN A 314 -17.33 -23.16 9.77
N ASP A 315 -17.60 -24.46 9.90
CA ASP A 315 -16.68 -25.57 9.60
C ASP A 315 -16.65 -25.96 8.12
N GLN A 316 -17.61 -25.46 7.33
CA GLN A 316 -17.67 -25.74 5.90
C GLN A 316 -16.72 -24.81 5.13
N ASP A 317 -15.99 -25.39 4.19
CA ASP A 317 -15.19 -24.65 3.22
C ASP A 317 -16.07 -24.24 2.03
N PRO A 318 -16.35 -22.94 1.83
CA PRO A 318 -17.18 -22.47 0.74
C PRO A 318 -16.69 -22.89 -0.64
N ILE A 319 -15.37 -23.04 -0.85
CA ILE A 319 -14.84 -23.44 -2.17
C ILE A 319 -15.09 -24.92 -2.43
N LYS A 320 -15.05 -25.76 -1.39
CA LYS A 320 -15.40 -27.19 -1.53
C LYS A 320 -16.90 -27.41 -1.71
N VAL A 321 -17.74 -26.58 -1.09
CA VAL A 321 -19.20 -26.73 -1.11
C VAL A 321 -19.83 -26.06 -2.34
N LEU A 322 -19.41 -24.83 -2.66
CA LEU A 322 -20.00 -24.01 -3.71
C LEU A 322 -19.15 -23.93 -4.99
N GLY A 323 -17.90 -24.42 -4.95
CA GLY A 323 -16.92 -24.27 -6.02
C GLY A 323 -16.28 -22.88 -6.03
N VAL A 324 -15.40 -22.62 -7.01
CA VAL A 324 -14.87 -21.27 -7.26
C VAL A 324 -15.98 -20.40 -7.86
N PRO A 325 -16.12 -19.11 -7.46
CA PRO A 325 -17.11 -18.23 -8.08
C PRO A 325 -16.95 -18.18 -9.61
N LYS A 326 -18.05 -18.27 -10.35
CA LYS A 326 -18.05 -18.40 -11.83
C LYS A 326 -17.21 -17.34 -12.55
N VAL A 327 -17.15 -16.12 -12.00
CA VAL A 327 -16.35 -15.02 -12.53
C VAL A 327 -14.84 -15.27 -12.50
N PHE A 328 -14.38 -16.14 -11.60
CA PHE A 328 -12.99 -16.57 -11.45
C PHE A 328 -12.72 -17.99 -11.97
N ALA A 329 -13.76 -18.79 -12.25
CA ALA A 329 -13.62 -20.18 -12.70
C ALA A 329 -12.91 -20.37 -14.05
N LYS A 330 -12.75 -19.30 -14.86
CA LYS A 330 -11.93 -19.33 -16.09
C LYS A 330 -10.41 -19.19 -15.82
N GLN A 331 -10.02 -18.96 -14.57
CA GLN A 331 -8.65 -18.64 -14.15
C GLN A 331 -7.97 -19.77 -13.37
N SER A 332 -8.71 -20.82 -13.02
CA SER A 332 -8.28 -21.96 -12.18
C SER A 332 -7.85 -23.17 -12.99
#